data_AF-A0A7Y0KSX6-F1
#
_entry.id   AF-A0A7Y0KSX6-F1
#
_cell.length_a   1.000
_cell.length_b   1.000
_cell.length_c   1.000
_cell.angle_alpha   90.00
_cell.angle_beta   90.00
_cell.angle_gamma   90.00
#
_symmetry.space_group_name_H-M   'P 1'
#
loop_
_entity.id
_entity.type
_entity.pdbx_description
1 polymer ?
#
loop_
_entity_poly.entity_id
_entity_poly.type
_entity_poly.pdbx_seq_one_letter_code
_entity_poly.pdbx_strand_id
1 'polypeptide(L)'
;MVPPLKVDTAIDVPLASMSAAYQEGRRLTPREMVRSHAFPVLAALSTISLIVIAWSLIPISRQAARWNGCFEESLRWQRRDFPKESKTISKLWATRYCNGGSLPMPRK
;
A
#
# COMPACT_ATOMS: atom_id res chain seq x y z
N MET A 1 7.96 -8.85 36.71
CA MET A 1 6.52 -9.16 36.76
C MET A 1 5.77 -7.85 36.52
N VAL A 2 5.26 -7.67 35.31
CA VAL A 2 4.50 -6.47 34.90
C VAL A 2 3.03 -6.90 34.81
N PRO A 3 2.07 -6.16 35.40
CA PRO A 3 0.67 -6.52 35.31
C PRO A 3 0.15 -6.32 33.87
N PRO A 4 -0.90 -7.06 33.44
CA PRO A 4 -1.46 -6.89 32.11
C PRO A 4 -2.17 -5.53 32.01
N LEU A 5 -1.88 -4.78 30.94
CA LEU A 5 -2.67 -3.63 30.55
C LEU A 5 -4.09 -4.10 30.20
N LYS A 6 -5.09 -3.64 30.97
CA LYS A 6 -6.48 -3.71 30.55
C LYS A 6 -6.67 -2.71 29.40
N VAL A 7 -6.96 -3.24 28.21
CA VAL A 7 -7.49 -2.44 27.11
C VAL A 7 -8.95 -2.20 27.45
N ASP A 8 -9.25 -1.03 28.01
CA ASP A 8 -10.64 -0.58 28.09
C ASP A 8 -11.12 -0.31 26.66
N THR A 9 -11.81 -1.29 26.09
CA THR A 9 -12.63 -1.14 24.88
C THR A 9 -13.83 -0.26 25.23
N ALA A 10 -13.58 1.03 25.40
CA ALA A 10 -14.61 2.06 25.47
C ALA A 10 -14.59 2.85 24.15
N ILE A 11 -14.94 2.17 23.05
CA ILE A 11 -15.40 2.83 21.82
C ILE A 11 -16.81 2.31 21.52
N ASP A 12 -17.67 2.37 22.53
CA ASP A 12 -19.12 2.32 22.36
C ASP A 12 -19.68 3.68 22.76
N VAL A 13 -19.22 4.74 22.09
CA VAL A 13 -19.95 6.01 22.10
C VAL A 13 -20.88 5.96 20.90
N PRO A 14 -22.21 5.88 21.08
CA PRO A 14 -23.14 6.04 19.98
C PRO A 14 -23.22 7.53 19.65
N LEU A 15 -22.15 8.08 19.06
CA LEU A 15 -22.09 9.46 18.59
C LEU A 15 -23.17 9.72 17.51
N ALA A 16 -23.61 8.65 16.85
CA ALA A 16 -24.71 8.66 15.89
C ALA A 16 -26.10 8.83 16.55
N SER A 17 -26.33 8.35 17.78
CA SER A 17 -27.66 8.39 18.39
C SER A 17 -27.96 9.73 19.09
N MET A 18 -26.97 10.35 19.74
CA MET A 18 -27.13 11.68 20.33
C MET A 18 -27.25 12.80 19.28
N SER A 19 -26.65 12.63 18.10
CA SER A 19 -26.80 13.62 17.01
C SER A 19 -28.15 13.49 16.31
N ALA A 20 -28.71 12.29 16.16
CA ALA A 20 -30.04 12.10 15.56
C ALA A 20 -31.16 12.74 16.41
N ALA A 21 -31.12 12.58 17.73
CA ALA A 21 -32.15 13.11 18.64
C ALA A 21 -32.12 14.65 18.76
N TYR A 22 -30.97 15.30 18.53
CA TYR A 22 -30.85 16.76 18.59
C TYR A 22 -31.32 17.47 17.30
N GLN A 23 -31.36 16.74 16.17
CA GLN A 23 -31.77 17.30 14.88
C GLN A 23 -33.29 17.36 14.71
N GLU A 24 -34.05 16.59 15.49
CA GLU A 24 -35.51 16.48 15.36
C GLU A 24 -36.23 17.81 15.68
N GLY A 25 -35.62 18.70 16.48
CA GLY A 25 -36.19 19.98 16.89
C GLY A 25 -35.64 21.23 16.20
N ARG A 26 -34.64 21.13 15.31
CA ARG A 26 -33.95 22.29 14.73
C ARG A 26 -34.12 22.32 13.21
N ARG A 27 -34.90 23.29 12.71
CA ARG A 27 -34.99 23.59 11.27
C ARG A 27 -33.62 24.06 10.76
N LEU A 28 -32.84 23.14 10.20
CA LEU A 28 -31.56 23.43 9.55
C LEU A 28 -31.77 24.41 8.39
N THR A 29 -30.90 25.42 8.29
CA THR A 29 -30.92 26.28 7.10
C THR A 29 -30.57 25.45 5.86
N PRO A 30 -31.07 25.78 4.65
CA PRO A 30 -30.81 25.00 3.43
C PRO A 30 -29.31 24.74 3.17
N ARG A 31 -28.46 25.68 3.58
CA ARG A 31 -27.00 25.57 3.48
C ARG A 31 -26.39 24.54 4.45
N GLU A 32 -26.92 24.44 5.66
CA GLU A 32 -26.48 23.45 6.65
C GLU A 32 -26.93 22.04 6.29
N MET A 33 -28.11 21.91 5.67
CA MET A 33 -28.62 20.64 5.13
C MET A 33 -27.76 20.12 3.97
N VAL A 34 -27.29 20.99 3.08
CA VAL A 34 -26.35 20.59 2.03
C VAL A 34 -25.00 20.18 2.64
N ARG A 35 -24.52 20.93 3.64
CA ARG A 35 -23.24 20.67 4.32
C ARG A 35 -23.27 19.33 5.08
N SER A 36 -24.39 18.99 5.73
CA SER A 36 -24.52 17.76 6.51
C SER A 36 -24.50 16.49 5.65
N HIS A 37 -24.78 16.59 4.35
CA HIS A 37 -24.75 15.46 3.41
C HIS A 37 -23.50 15.46 2.53
N ALA A 38 -22.94 16.62 2.18
CA ALA A 38 -21.76 16.71 1.34
C ALA A 38 -20.51 16.12 1.99
N PHE A 39 -20.25 16.42 3.27
CA PHE A 39 -19.08 15.88 3.98
C PHE A 39 -19.09 14.36 4.15
N PRO A 40 -20.19 13.71 4.59
CA PRO A 40 -20.21 12.25 4.68
C PRO A 40 -20.14 11.57 3.31
N VAL A 41 -20.72 12.16 2.25
CA VAL A 41 -20.59 11.62 0.89
C VAL A 41 -19.15 11.71 0.40
N LEU A 42 -18.48 12.85 0.59
CA LEU A 42 -17.06 13.00 0.23
C LEU A 42 -16.18 12.05 1.04
N ALA A 43 -16.47 11.88 2.33
CA ALA A 43 -15.77 10.92 3.18
C ALA A 43 -15.95 9.49 2.66
N ALA A 44 -17.17 9.09 2.31
CA ALA A 44 -17.46 7.77 1.75
C ALA A 44 -16.77 7.55 0.40
N LEU A 45 -16.81 8.53 -0.50
CA LEU A 45 -16.11 8.45 -1.78
C LEU A 45 -14.59 8.35 -1.60
N SER A 46 -14.03 9.10 -0.65
CA SER A 46 -12.60 9.05 -0.33
C SER A 46 -12.20 7.67 0.22
N THR A 47 -12.96 7.11 1.16
CA THR A 47 -12.65 5.78 1.72
C THR A 47 -12.77 4.68 0.67
N ILE A 48 -13.81 4.69 -0.16
CA ILE A 48 -13.97 3.74 -1.27
C ILE A 48 -12.79 3.87 -2.24
N SER A 49 -12.40 5.10 -2.59
CA SER A 49 -11.26 5.34 -3.49
C SER A 49 -9.96 4.76 -2.92
N LEU A 50 -9.70 4.95 -1.61
CA LEU A 50 -8.54 4.39 -0.94
C LEU A 50 -8.54 2.86 -0.95
N ILE A 51 -9.70 2.23 -0.75
CA ILE A 51 -9.84 0.77 -0.84
C ILE A 51 -9.48 0.29 -2.24
N VAL A 52 -10.03 0.91 -3.29
CA VAL A 52 -9.76 0.53 -4.68
C VAL A 52 -8.27 0.70 -5.03
N ILE A 53 -7.65 1.80 -4.58
CA ILE A 53 -6.21 2.03 -4.76
C ILE A 53 -5.41 0.93 -4.06
N ALA A 54 -5.70 0.64 -2.79
CA ALA A 54 -4.99 -0.39 -2.03
C ALA A 54 -5.08 -1.76 -2.71
N TRP A 55 -6.25 -2.13 -3.22
CA TRP A 55 -6.46 -3.36 -3.99
C TRP A 55 -5.66 -3.37 -5.29
N SER A 56 -5.59 -2.24 -6.00
CA SER A 56 -4.82 -2.11 -7.24
C SER A 56 -3.31 -2.21 -7.02
N LEU A 57 -2.81 -1.93 -5.81
CA LEU A 57 -1.39 -2.07 -5.47
C LEU A 57 -0.96 -3.52 -5.23
N ILE A 58 -1.90 -4.44 -4.96
CA ILE A 58 -1.60 -5.86 -4.73
C ILE A 58 -0.87 -6.51 -5.92
N PRO A 59 -1.36 -6.43 -7.17
CA PRO A 59 -0.62 -7.01 -8.30
C PRO A 59 0.75 -6.35 -8.52
N ILE A 60 0.86 -5.04 -8.30
CA ILE A 60 2.12 -4.29 -8.44
C ILE A 60 3.15 -4.79 -7.43
N SER A 61 2.76 -4.98 -6.16
CA SER A 61 3.66 -5.49 -5.12
C SER A 61 4.09 -6.92 -5.40
N ARG A 62 3.19 -7.77 -5.92
CA ARG A 62 3.53 -9.14 -6.33
C ARG A 62 4.53 -9.17 -7.49
N GLN A 63 4.38 -8.29 -8.46
CA GLN A 63 5.32 -8.16 -9.56
C GLN A 63 6.69 -7.68 -9.06
N ALA A 64 6.72 -6.67 -8.19
CA ALA A 64 7.96 -6.18 -7.58
C ALA A 64 8.67 -7.28 -6.76
N ALA A 65 7.93 -8.06 -5.99
CA ALA A 65 8.48 -9.18 -5.22
C ALA A 65 9.12 -10.25 -6.12
N ARG A 66 8.45 -10.60 -7.23
CA ARG A 66 9.01 -11.52 -8.24
C ARG A 66 10.27 -10.96 -8.89
N TRP A 67 10.26 -9.68 -9.23
CA TRP A 67 11.42 -9.01 -9.82
C TRP A 67 12.61 -8.99 -8.85
N ASN A 68 12.39 -8.65 -7.58
CA ASN A 68 13.42 -8.69 -6.54
C ASN A 68 14.00 -10.09 -6.37
N GLY A 69 13.15 -11.12 -6.34
CA GLY A 69 13.60 -12.52 -6.27
C GLY A 69 14.47 -12.92 -7.46
N CYS A 70 14.07 -12.53 -8.68
CA CYS A 70 14.90 -12.73 -9.87
C CYS A 70 16.24 -12.00 -9.76
N PHE A 71 16.23 -10.75 -9.30
CA PHE A 71 17.42 -9.90 -9.26
C PHE A 71 18.46 -10.45 -8.28
N GLU A 72 18.04 -10.79 -7.06
CA GLU A 72 18.94 -11.34 -6.03
C GLU A 72 19.56 -12.66 -6.49
N GLU A 73 18.74 -13.54 -7.08
CA GLU A 73 19.24 -14.79 -7.62
C GLU A 73 20.22 -14.52 -8.77
N SER A 74 19.83 -13.74 -9.77
CA SER A 74 20.71 -13.42 -10.91
C SER A 74 22.03 -12.79 -10.46
N LEU A 75 21.99 -11.92 -9.46
CA LEU A 75 23.19 -11.31 -8.88
C LEU A 75 24.08 -12.36 -8.19
N ARG A 76 23.49 -13.32 -7.47
CA ARG A 76 24.21 -14.44 -6.87
C ARG A 76 24.90 -15.30 -7.92
N TRP A 77 24.22 -15.65 -9.01
CA TRP A 77 24.81 -16.38 -10.13
C TRP A 77 25.98 -15.60 -10.76
N GLN A 78 25.79 -14.30 -11.02
CA GLN A 78 26.85 -13.45 -11.58
C GLN A 78 28.08 -13.37 -10.68
N ARG A 79 27.89 -13.19 -9.37
CA ARG A 79 29.00 -13.08 -8.42
C ARG A 79 29.76 -14.40 -8.26
N ARG A 80 29.07 -15.54 -8.41
CA ARG A 80 29.69 -16.87 -8.37
C ARG A 80 30.48 -17.16 -9.63
N ASP A 81 29.90 -16.91 -10.79
CA ASP A 81 30.49 -17.30 -12.08
C ASP A 81 31.55 -16.28 -12.55
N PHE A 82 31.44 -15.01 -12.13
CA PHE A 82 32.32 -13.90 -12.53
C PHE A 82 32.83 -13.13 -11.30
N PRO A 83 33.67 -13.76 -10.44
CA PRO A 83 34.08 -13.17 -9.16
C PRO A 83 34.98 -11.93 -9.33
N LYS A 84 35.66 -11.80 -10.47
CA LYS A 84 36.54 -10.67 -10.81
C LYS A 84 35.79 -9.45 -11.35
N GLU A 85 34.51 -9.60 -11.73
CA GLU A 85 33.72 -8.47 -12.20
C GLU A 85 33.38 -7.52 -11.04
N SER A 86 33.30 -6.22 -11.38
CA SER A 86 32.86 -5.22 -10.42
C SER A 86 31.39 -5.48 -10.02
N LYS A 87 31.05 -5.17 -8.77
CA LYS A 87 29.68 -5.34 -8.26
C LYS A 87 28.66 -4.58 -9.12
N THR A 88 29.06 -3.44 -9.69
CA THR A 88 28.21 -2.63 -10.57
C THR A 88 27.85 -3.38 -11.85
N ILE A 89 28.85 -4.01 -12.49
CA ILE A 89 28.62 -4.78 -13.72
C ILE A 89 27.73 -6.01 -13.44
N SER A 90 27.97 -6.73 -12.35
CA SER A 90 27.12 -7.87 -11.96
C SER A 90 25.65 -7.46 -11.73
N LYS A 91 25.40 -6.27 -11.17
CA LYS A 91 24.04 -5.72 -11.01
C LYS A 91 23.39 -5.37 -12.34
N LEU A 92 24.13 -4.75 -13.26
CA LEU A 92 23.61 -4.44 -14.60
C LEU A 92 23.20 -5.71 -15.36
N TRP A 93 24.00 -6.77 -15.25
CA TRP A 93 23.67 -8.07 -15.79
C TRP A 93 22.42 -8.66 -15.14
N ALA A 94 22.35 -8.67 -13.80
CA ALA A 94 21.17 -9.16 -13.07
C ALA A 94 19.88 -8.42 -13.50
N THR A 95 19.94 -7.09 -13.61
CA THR A 95 18.82 -6.29 -14.13
C THR A 95 18.44 -6.69 -15.55
N ARG A 96 19.42 -6.86 -16.44
CA ARG A 96 19.15 -7.26 -17.83
C ARG A 96 18.44 -8.62 -17.91
N TYR A 97 18.87 -9.61 -17.12
CA TYR A 97 18.22 -10.93 -17.09
C TYR A 97 16.76 -10.84 -16.65
N CYS A 98 16.50 -10.09 -15.57
CA CYS A 98 15.15 -9.95 -15.03
C CYS A 98 14.21 -9.10 -15.89
N ASN A 99 14.74 -8.41 -16.91
CA ASN A 99 13.97 -7.68 -17.92
C ASN A 99 13.89 -8.43 -19.26
N GLY A 100 14.21 -9.73 -19.30
CA GLY A 100 14.06 -10.57 -20.50
C GLY A 100 15.26 -10.57 -21.45
N GLY A 101 16.41 -10.04 -21.04
CA GLY A 101 17.64 -10.14 -21.83
C GLY A 101 18.27 -11.55 -21.75
N SER A 102 18.78 -12.05 -22.88
CA SER A 102 19.42 -13.37 -22.99
C SER A 102 20.93 -13.37 -22.65
N LEU A 103 21.43 -14.58 -22.33
CA LEU A 103 22.79 -14.88 -21.85
C LEU A 103 23.97 -14.68 -22.83
N PRO A 104 23.87 -14.74 -24.18
CA PRO A 104 25.07 -14.73 -24.99
C PRO A 104 25.37 -13.30 -25.45
N MET A 105 25.86 -12.46 -24.55
CA MET A 105 26.71 -11.36 -25.00
C MET A 105 28.16 -11.75 -24.71
N PRO A 106 29.08 -11.61 -25.68
CA PRO A 106 30.47 -11.95 -25.48
C PRO A 106 31.05 -11.06 -24.38
N ARG A 107 31.45 -11.70 -23.28
CA ARG A 107 32.22 -11.10 -22.20
C ARG A 107 33.66 -10.99 -22.69
N LYS A 108 34.04 -9.84 -23.24
CA LYS A 108 35.43 -9.54 -23.64
C LYS A 108 36.27 -9.22 -22.40
#